data_AF-A0A349E4A9-F1
#
_entry.id   AF-A0A349E4A9-F1
#
_cell.length_a   1.000
_cell.length_b   1.000
_cell.length_c   1.000
_cell.angle_alpha   90.00
_cell.angle_beta   90.00
_cell.angle_gamma   90.00
#
_symmetry.space_group_name_H-M   'P 1'
#
loop_
_entity.id
_entity.type
_entity.pdbx_description
1 polymer ?
#
loop_
_entity_poly.entity_id
_entity_poly.type
_entity_poly.pdbx_seq_one_letter_code
_entity_poly.pdbx_strand_id
1 'polypeptide(L)'
;MSESSTLSFFNQHLLFVIEMISRFFPIETHLLEKYENKWHWEGISQNVHIAWSPALLDKYQHKIDWELLSSGSRKPIHPPITDRQQWDDLNPQSLKVWSIETLEQFEDEWDWNMLSQNEALPWSEALLEKFQNHWNWYFLSANRSLPWSIALIDKFTHYWDWSELSSQSALPWSLKFIAYFEDKWHWSVLEQNKHLPWTIELLERFKNHWDWDRLCNRFIYQKILQPGLDIYLVEQILNQAGPCGWYTQKLHKLDQQEDWDKLKEISAQCILQFPQEAEAYFFRGKAHFKTNYYKGVMNDLNQAIRLRANFEEALYYRGLLSSEMMYYEDALQDFDKVIVLNPQNHQAFVTRANALQALAQYSRALQDIEEALSLNSTLADAYLVRARVYKKLQNFEQAIADYTQVIDQADEKGAHYYQRGLVYQQMNDLERACKDWKAASELYHYPSSILYNKYCKKP
;
A
#
# COMPACT_ATOMS: atom_id res chain seq x y z
N MET A 1 -36.32 47.10 25.09
CA MET A 1 -35.71 47.32 26.43
C MET A 1 -35.55 48.82 26.62
N SER A 2 -36.03 49.39 27.73
CA SER A 2 -35.79 50.81 28.02
C SER A 2 -34.28 51.04 28.18
N GLU A 3 -33.75 52.19 27.75
CA GLU A 3 -32.32 52.53 27.94
C GLU A 3 -31.87 52.34 29.40
N SER A 4 -32.77 52.61 30.35
CA SER A 4 -32.59 52.34 31.78
C SER A 4 -32.34 50.86 32.11
N SER A 5 -33.05 49.92 31.48
CA SER A 5 -32.89 48.49 31.74
C SER A 5 -31.58 47.93 31.17
N THR A 6 -31.14 48.44 30.02
CA THR A 6 -29.88 48.05 29.36
C THR A 6 -28.66 48.58 30.11
N LEU A 7 -28.67 49.85 30.53
CA LEU A 7 -27.57 50.44 31.30
C LEU A 7 -27.44 49.77 32.68
N SER A 8 -28.56 49.41 33.30
CA SER A 8 -28.59 48.63 34.54
C SER A 8 -27.91 47.26 34.37
N PHE A 9 -28.22 46.54 33.29
CA PHE A 9 -27.58 45.27 32.95
C PHE A 9 -26.06 45.43 32.75
N PHE A 10 -25.62 46.43 31.99
CA PHE A 10 -24.19 46.66 31.78
C PHE A 10 -23.45 46.98 33.07
N ASN A 11 -24.04 47.76 33.96
CA ASN A 11 -23.44 48.09 35.25
C ASN A 11 -23.34 46.86 36.17
N GLN A 12 -24.29 45.93 36.10
CA GLN A 12 -24.26 44.68 36.88
C GLN A 12 -23.25 43.65 36.34
N HIS A 13 -22.91 43.73 35.04
CA HIS A 13 -22.03 42.78 34.36
C HIS A 13 -20.83 43.47 33.69
N LEU A 14 -20.24 44.47 34.36
CA LEU A 14 -19.27 45.39 33.75
C LEU A 14 -18.04 44.69 33.14
N LEU A 15 -17.45 43.70 33.81
CA LEU A 15 -16.27 42.97 33.31
C LEU A 15 -16.59 42.19 32.03
N PHE A 16 -17.72 41.48 32.00
CA PHE A 16 -18.22 40.76 30.83
C PHE A 16 -18.46 41.71 29.64
N VAL A 17 -19.04 42.89 29.90
CA VAL A 17 -19.28 43.89 28.86
C VAL A 17 -17.95 44.45 28.33
N ILE A 18 -16.97 44.72 29.20
CA ILE A 18 -15.64 45.18 28.79
C ILE A 18 -14.95 44.14 27.91
N GLU A 19 -14.99 42.86 28.28
CA GLU A 19 -14.43 41.76 27.48
C GLU A 19 -15.09 41.68 26.10
N MET A 20 -16.43 41.72 26.05
CA MET A 20 -17.19 41.72 24.80
C MET A 20 -16.86 42.89 23.88
N ILE A 21 -16.76 44.11 24.44
CA ILE A 21 -16.38 45.30 23.67
C ILE A 21 -14.93 45.15 23.19
N SER A 22 -14.02 44.72 24.07
CA SER A 22 -12.60 44.53 23.74
C SER A 22 -12.42 43.58 22.56
N ARG A 23 -13.24 42.53 22.47
CA ARG A 23 -13.11 41.46 21.47
C ARG A 23 -13.81 41.74 20.14
N PHE A 24 -14.97 42.40 20.17
CA PHE A 24 -15.85 42.46 19.00
C PHE A 24 -16.20 43.88 18.53
N PHE A 25 -15.96 44.90 19.35
CA PHE A 25 -16.34 46.26 18.97
C PHE A 25 -15.23 46.92 18.14
N PRO A 26 -15.56 47.70 17.08
CA PRO A 26 -14.58 48.52 16.39
C PRO A 26 -14.02 49.61 17.31
N ILE A 27 -12.74 49.47 17.69
CA ILE A 27 -12.07 50.39 18.61
C ILE A 27 -11.15 51.31 17.79
N GLU A 28 -11.47 52.59 17.77
CA GLU A 28 -10.57 53.60 17.22
C GLU A 28 -9.34 53.77 18.12
N THR A 29 -8.18 54.07 17.50
CA THR A 29 -6.90 54.22 18.21
C THR A 29 -6.99 55.18 19.40
N HIS A 30 -7.72 56.30 19.27
CA HIS A 30 -7.86 57.28 20.35
C HIS A 30 -8.59 56.71 21.59
N LEU A 31 -9.53 55.77 21.42
CA LEU A 31 -10.22 55.09 22.53
C LEU A 31 -9.35 54.01 23.16
N LEU A 32 -8.58 53.29 22.33
CA LEU A 32 -7.61 52.30 22.79
C LEU A 32 -6.60 52.98 23.74
N GLU A 33 -6.07 54.13 23.33
CA GLU A 33 -5.09 54.90 24.10
C GLU A 33 -5.68 55.54 25.35
N LYS A 34 -6.86 56.17 25.25
CA LYS A 34 -7.48 56.88 26.38
C LYS A 34 -7.83 55.95 27.54
N TYR A 35 -8.20 54.71 27.24
CA TYR A 35 -8.67 53.74 28.23
C TYR A 35 -7.74 52.53 28.38
N GLU A 36 -6.45 52.71 28.08
CA GLU A 36 -5.41 51.68 28.06
C GLU A 36 -5.43 50.71 29.27
N ASN A 37 -5.63 51.22 30.48
CA ASN A 37 -5.62 50.42 31.71
C ASN A 37 -6.97 49.78 32.07
N LYS A 38 -7.98 49.94 31.21
CA LYS A 38 -9.35 49.40 31.41
C LYS A 38 -9.71 48.30 30.41
N TRP A 39 -8.91 48.13 29.36
CA TRP A 39 -9.19 47.14 28.33
C TRP A 39 -8.85 45.72 28.77
N HIS A 40 -9.64 44.76 28.27
CA HIS A 40 -9.30 43.35 28.36
C HIS A 40 -8.36 43.01 27.20
N TRP A 41 -7.05 43.03 27.47
CA TRP A 41 -6.03 42.99 26.41
C TRP A 41 -5.98 41.68 25.62
N GLU A 42 -6.33 40.55 26.22
CA GLU A 42 -6.52 39.28 25.51
C GLU A 42 -7.64 39.40 24.46
N GLY A 43 -8.74 40.10 24.80
CA GLY A 43 -9.83 40.38 23.88
C GLY A 43 -9.42 41.36 22.77
N ILE A 44 -8.67 42.41 23.13
CA ILE A 44 -8.09 43.38 22.18
C ILE A 44 -7.19 42.69 21.16
N SER A 45 -6.39 41.70 21.59
CA SER A 45 -5.46 40.97 20.74
C SER A 45 -6.18 40.13 19.68
N GLN A 46 -7.40 39.68 19.97
CA GLN A 46 -8.27 38.97 19.02
C GLN A 46 -9.21 39.88 18.22
N ASN A 47 -9.13 41.20 18.42
CA ASN A 47 -10.10 42.10 17.79
C ASN A 47 -9.69 42.42 16.34
N VAL A 48 -10.39 41.79 15.40
CA VAL A 48 -10.19 41.95 13.95
C VAL A 48 -10.44 43.36 13.42
N HIS A 49 -11.11 44.21 14.21
CA HIS A 49 -11.43 45.57 13.81
C HIS A 49 -10.33 46.58 14.18
N ILE A 50 -9.33 46.18 14.96
CA ILE A 50 -8.21 47.05 15.30
C ILE A 50 -7.19 47.01 14.16
N ALA A 51 -6.95 48.17 13.56
CA ALA A 51 -5.89 48.35 12.58
C ALA A 51 -4.54 48.49 13.30
N TRP A 52 -3.89 47.37 13.61
CA TRP A 52 -2.55 47.37 14.19
C TRP A 52 -1.53 47.95 13.22
N SER A 53 -1.09 49.16 13.50
CA SER A 53 0.09 49.74 12.85
C SER A 53 1.36 49.32 13.60
N PRO A 54 2.54 49.31 12.96
CA PRO A 54 3.80 49.01 13.65
C PRO A 54 4.04 49.87 14.90
N ALA A 55 3.66 51.15 14.86
CA ALA A 55 3.76 52.04 16.03
C ALA A 55 2.82 51.63 17.18
N LEU A 56 1.65 51.07 16.86
CA LEU A 56 0.69 50.62 17.86
C LEU A 56 1.12 49.29 18.49
N LEU A 57 1.68 48.38 17.68
CA LEU A 57 2.29 47.13 18.15
C LEU A 57 3.48 47.43 19.07
N ASP A 58 4.40 48.30 18.65
CA ASP A 58 5.57 48.68 19.44
C ASP A 58 5.16 49.26 20.81
N LYS A 59 4.16 50.13 20.84
CA LYS A 59 3.64 50.73 22.07
C LYS A 59 3.01 49.72 23.03
N TYR A 60 2.36 48.68 22.49
CA TYR A 60 1.54 47.75 23.28
C TYR A 60 2.07 46.31 23.31
N GLN A 61 3.29 46.07 22.84
CA GLN A 61 3.92 44.75 22.76
C GLN A 61 3.87 43.94 24.07
N HIS A 62 3.98 44.60 25.24
CA HIS A 62 3.92 43.94 26.55
C HIS A 62 2.51 43.68 27.09
N LYS A 63 1.48 44.19 26.40
CA LYS A 63 0.07 44.03 26.78
C LYS A 63 -0.67 43.11 25.82
N ILE A 64 -0.24 43.04 24.56
CA ILE A 64 -0.82 42.18 23.54
C ILE A 64 -0.46 40.72 23.84
N ASP A 65 -1.42 39.86 23.58
CA ASP A 65 -1.19 38.43 23.48
C ASP A 65 -0.85 38.10 22.01
N TRP A 66 0.43 37.83 21.77
CA TRP A 66 0.94 37.59 20.43
C TRP A 66 0.47 36.27 19.81
N GLU A 67 0.21 35.24 20.60
CA GLU A 67 -0.37 33.97 20.12
C GLU A 67 -1.76 34.22 19.54
N LEU A 68 -2.58 34.94 20.30
CA LEU A 68 -3.94 35.28 19.90
C LEU A 68 -3.99 36.22 18.71
N LEU A 69 -3.10 37.22 18.67
CA LEU A 69 -3.00 38.09 17.51
C LEU A 69 -2.59 37.29 16.26
N SER A 70 -1.58 36.42 16.39
CA SER A 70 -1.06 35.55 15.31
C SER A 70 -2.11 34.62 14.73
N SER A 71 -3.04 34.14 15.56
CA SER A 71 -4.07 33.17 15.14
C SER A 71 -4.98 33.69 14.03
N GLY A 72 -5.17 35.01 13.94
CA GLY A 72 -6.07 35.67 13.00
C GLY A 72 -7.51 35.20 13.19
N SER A 73 -8.39 36.04 13.73
CA SER A 73 -9.74 35.56 14.03
C SER A 73 -10.48 35.20 12.73
N ARG A 74 -11.07 34.00 12.72
CA ARG A 74 -11.99 33.54 11.68
C ARG A 74 -13.03 34.63 11.43
N LYS A 75 -13.19 35.02 10.16
CA LYS A 75 -14.11 36.03 9.59
C LYS A 75 -14.99 36.81 10.58
N PRO A 76 -15.01 38.15 10.52
CA PRO A 76 -15.78 38.98 11.46
C PRO A 76 -17.24 38.53 11.56
N ILE A 77 -17.74 38.38 12.79
CA ILE A 77 -19.18 38.19 13.04
C ILE A 77 -19.85 39.51 12.68
N HIS A 78 -20.54 39.56 11.53
CA HIS A 78 -21.26 40.75 11.10
C HIS A 78 -22.34 41.12 12.14
N PRO A 79 -22.34 42.32 12.72
CA PRO A 79 -23.51 42.80 13.46
C PRO A 79 -24.66 43.08 12.47
N PRO A 80 -25.93 43.00 12.92
CA PRO A 80 -27.07 43.41 12.12
C PRO A 80 -27.15 44.94 12.11
N ILE A 81 -26.32 45.60 11.30
CA ILE A 81 -26.42 47.04 11.05
C ILE A 81 -26.87 47.24 9.60
N THR A 82 -27.87 48.10 9.43
CA THR A 82 -28.73 48.27 8.25
C THR A 82 -28.10 48.98 7.04
N ASP A 83 -26.80 49.28 7.05
CA ASP A 83 -26.12 49.87 5.89
C ASP A 83 -24.84 49.10 5.55
N ARG A 84 -24.98 48.13 4.64
CA ARG A 84 -23.86 47.32 4.13
C ARG A 84 -22.80 48.15 3.38
N GLN A 85 -23.18 49.27 2.77
CA GLN A 85 -22.29 50.02 1.88
C GLN A 85 -21.22 50.86 2.59
N GLN A 86 -21.46 51.34 3.82
CA GLN A 86 -20.43 52.11 4.55
C GLN A 86 -19.36 51.23 5.22
N TRP A 87 -19.63 49.93 5.38
CA TRP A 87 -18.80 49.03 6.18
C TRP A 87 -17.77 48.25 5.38
N ASP A 88 -18.08 47.88 4.13
CA ASP A 88 -17.10 47.25 3.23
C ASP A 88 -15.96 48.23 2.88
N ASP A 89 -16.21 49.54 2.91
CA ASP A 89 -15.22 50.60 2.65
C ASP A 89 -14.25 50.86 3.84
N LEU A 90 -14.57 50.40 5.06
CA LEU A 90 -13.70 50.52 6.25
C LEU A 90 -12.69 49.36 6.38
N ASN A 91 -12.88 48.29 5.60
CA ASN A 91 -12.10 47.05 5.66
C ASN A 91 -10.78 46.97 4.85
N PRO A 92 -10.16 48.07 4.34
CA PRO A 92 -8.77 48.00 3.84
C PRO A 92 -7.70 48.09 4.94
N GLN A 93 -8.05 48.50 6.17
CA GLN A 93 -7.05 48.80 7.22
C GLN A 93 -6.72 47.62 8.15
N SER A 94 -7.61 46.63 8.30
CA SER A 94 -7.38 45.39 9.04
C SER A 94 -6.30 44.50 8.40
N LEU A 95 -6.00 44.72 7.11
CA LEU A 95 -4.94 44.06 6.35
C LEU A 95 -3.53 44.66 6.57
N LYS A 96 -3.40 45.83 7.22
CA LYS A 96 -2.09 46.49 7.42
C LYS A 96 -1.18 45.78 8.41
N VAL A 97 -1.76 44.98 9.31
CA VAL A 97 -1.00 44.21 10.31
C VAL A 97 -0.10 43.17 9.65
N TRP A 98 -0.57 42.61 8.54
CA TRP A 98 0.04 41.44 7.89
C TRP A 98 1.00 41.82 6.75
N SER A 99 1.55 43.03 6.78
CA SER A 99 2.60 43.42 5.83
C SER A 99 3.91 42.69 6.12
N ILE A 100 4.74 42.46 5.09
CA ILE A 100 6.05 41.81 5.26
C ILE A 100 6.92 42.62 6.23
N GLU A 101 6.84 43.96 6.13
CA GLU A 101 7.58 44.88 6.99
C GLU A 101 7.18 44.73 8.46
N THR A 102 5.88 44.59 8.76
CA THR A 102 5.40 44.37 10.13
C THR A 102 5.83 43.01 10.66
N LEU A 103 5.75 41.96 9.83
CA LEU A 103 6.17 40.62 10.21
C LEU A 103 7.67 40.57 10.52
N GLU A 104 8.49 41.26 9.71
CA GLU A 104 9.94 41.36 9.90
C GLU A 104 10.30 42.18 11.16
N GLN A 105 9.58 43.26 11.44
CA GLN A 105 9.87 44.11 12.61
C GLN A 105 9.64 43.39 13.95
N PHE A 106 8.66 42.50 14.01
CA PHE A 106 8.27 41.78 15.24
C PHE A 106 8.48 40.26 15.12
N GLU A 107 9.47 39.84 14.33
CA GLU A 107 9.74 38.44 13.97
C GLU A 107 9.82 37.49 15.19
N ASP A 108 10.46 37.94 16.28
CA ASP A 108 10.66 37.17 17.51
C ASP A 108 9.40 37.08 18.40
N GLU A 109 8.43 37.96 18.20
CA GLU A 109 7.22 38.03 19.03
C GLU A 109 6.08 37.17 18.47
N TRP A 110 6.07 36.94 17.15
CA TRP A 110 5.00 36.19 16.50
C TRP A 110 4.98 34.70 16.86
N ASP A 111 3.79 34.16 17.06
CA ASP A 111 3.60 32.70 17.06
C ASP A 111 3.48 32.21 15.61
N TRP A 112 4.59 31.72 15.08
CA TRP A 112 4.68 31.22 13.71
C TRP A 112 3.83 29.98 13.43
N ASN A 113 3.47 29.18 14.45
CA ASN A 113 2.53 28.08 14.27
C ASN A 113 1.11 28.60 14.02
N MET A 114 0.73 29.64 14.75
CA MET A 114 -0.57 30.29 14.59
C MET A 114 -0.63 31.08 13.28
N LEU A 115 0.43 31.81 12.93
CA LEU A 115 0.50 32.50 11.63
C LEU A 115 0.41 31.53 10.45
N SER A 116 1.01 30.34 10.55
CA SER A 116 0.95 29.32 9.48
C SER A 116 -0.48 28.82 9.23
N GLN A 117 -1.35 28.85 10.24
CA GLN A 117 -2.77 28.48 10.12
C GLN A 117 -3.67 29.65 9.73
N ASN A 118 -3.16 30.88 9.85
CA ASN A 118 -3.96 32.07 9.75
C ASN A 118 -4.37 32.34 8.29
N GLU A 119 -5.68 32.22 8.04
CA GLU A 119 -6.29 32.36 6.72
C GLU A 119 -6.38 33.82 6.24
N ALA A 120 -6.09 34.79 7.12
CA ALA A 120 -6.19 36.22 6.85
C ALA A 120 -4.87 36.86 6.36
N LEU A 121 -3.74 36.14 6.40
CA LEU A 121 -2.49 36.65 5.83
C LEU A 121 -2.62 36.85 4.32
N PRO A 122 -1.95 37.87 3.75
CA PRO A 122 -1.86 38.08 2.32
C PRO A 122 -0.86 37.08 1.71
N TRP A 123 -1.23 35.80 1.71
CA TRP A 123 -0.39 34.70 1.23
C TRP A 123 0.11 34.97 -0.19
N SER A 124 1.42 34.93 -0.35
CA SER A 124 2.11 35.08 -1.63
C SER A 124 3.40 34.27 -1.62
N GLU A 125 3.91 33.93 -2.80
CA GLU A 125 5.20 33.25 -2.92
C GLU A 125 6.33 34.03 -2.26
N ALA A 126 6.32 35.36 -2.36
CA ALA A 126 7.32 36.23 -1.75
C ALA A 126 7.30 36.17 -0.22
N LEU A 127 6.10 36.15 0.38
CA LEU A 127 5.93 36.02 1.83
C LEU A 127 6.43 34.65 2.33
N LEU A 128 6.08 33.58 1.62
CA LEU A 128 6.52 32.22 1.96
C LEU A 128 8.05 32.09 1.87
N GLU A 129 8.64 32.63 0.81
CA GLU A 129 10.10 32.60 0.59
C GLU A 129 10.86 33.41 1.64
N LYS A 130 10.38 34.62 1.97
CA LYS A 130 11.03 35.51 2.94
C LYS A 130 11.15 34.87 4.33
N PHE A 131 10.12 34.17 4.79
CA PHE A 131 10.06 33.58 6.14
C PHE A 131 10.09 32.05 6.13
N GLN A 132 10.67 31.43 5.10
CA GLN A 132 10.65 29.98 4.87
C GLN A 132 11.06 29.11 6.08
N ASN A 133 11.97 29.61 6.91
CA ASN A 133 12.51 28.87 8.06
C ASN A 133 11.68 29.04 9.33
N HIS A 134 10.77 30.02 9.34
CA HIS A 134 9.87 30.28 10.47
C HIS A 134 8.56 29.54 10.33
N TRP A 135 8.09 29.33 9.11
CA TRP A 135 6.81 28.68 8.87
C TRP A 135 6.76 27.24 9.38
N ASN A 136 5.64 26.90 10.01
CA ASN A 136 5.27 25.52 10.25
C ASN A 136 4.61 24.96 8.99
N TRP A 137 5.39 24.24 8.20
CA TRP A 137 4.95 23.72 6.91
C TRP A 137 3.87 22.63 6.99
N TYR A 138 3.76 21.93 8.12
CA TYR A 138 2.62 21.04 8.37
C TYR A 138 1.32 21.85 8.41
N PHE A 139 1.28 22.95 9.16
CA PHE A 139 0.11 23.83 9.20
C PHE A 139 -0.15 24.57 7.89
N LEU A 140 0.90 25.00 7.18
CA LEU A 140 0.72 25.60 5.85
C LEU A 140 0.12 24.60 4.84
N SER A 141 0.50 23.32 4.91
CA SER A 141 -0.06 22.27 4.03
C SER A 141 -1.58 22.10 4.24
N ALA A 142 -2.05 22.31 5.47
CA ALA A 142 -3.47 22.28 5.82
C ALA A 142 -4.21 23.60 5.54
N ASN A 143 -3.50 24.70 5.27
CA ASN A 143 -4.09 26.03 5.15
C ASN A 143 -4.76 26.23 3.77
N ARG A 144 -6.04 26.62 3.82
CA ARG A 144 -6.92 26.71 2.64
C ARG A 144 -6.82 28.04 1.89
N SER A 145 -6.21 29.05 2.51
CA SER A 145 -6.08 30.39 1.92
C SER A 145 -4.84 30.58 1.07
N LEU A 146 -3.91 29.61 1.03
CA LEU A 146 -2.74 29.72 0.17
C LEU A 146 -3.16 29.77 -1.31
N PRO A 147 -2.42 30.50 -2.15
CA PRO A 147 -2.65 30.57 -3.59
C PRO A 147 -2.13 29.28 -4.28
N TRP A 148 -2.77 28.16 -3.99
CA TRP A 148 -2.35 26.83 -4.43
C TRP A 148 -2.23 26.76 -5.96
N SER A 149 -1.04 26.40 -6.41
CA SER A 149 -0.71 26.19 -7.81
C SER A 149 0.39 25.13 -7.93
N ILE A 150 0.55 24.55 -9.13
CA ILE A 150 1.67 23.64 -9.39
C ILE A 150 3.00 24.36 -9.13
N ALA A 151 3.15 25.60 -9.58
CA ALA A 151 4.38 26.37 -9.41
C ALA A 151 4.74 26.58 -7.93
N LEU A 152 3.76 26.94 -7.10
CA LEU A 152 3.95 27.13 -5.67
C LEU A 152 4.36 25.82 -4.98
N ILE A 153 3.66 24.72 -5.28
CA ILE A 153 3.92 23.42 -4.66
C ILE A 153 5.29 22.91 -5.07
N ASP A 154 5.62 23.02 -6.36
CA ASP A 154 6.89 22.57 -6.94
C ASP A 154 8.08 23.34 -6.35
N LYS A 155 7.96 24.67 -6.20
CA LYS A 155 8.99 25.53 -5.61
C LYS A 155 9.37 25.12 -4.18
N PHE A 156 8.39 24.73 -3.37
CA PHE A 156 8.61 24.33 -1.97
C PHE A 156 8.42 22.83 -1.73
N THR A 157 8.67 22.01 -2.76
CA THR A 157 8.39 20.55 -2.76
C THR A 157 8.85 19.81 -1.51
N HIS A 158 10.03 20.14 -0.98
CA HIS A 158 10.64 19.45 0.15
C HIS A 158 10.12 19.88 1.51
N TYR A 159 9.36 20.97 1.57
CA TYR A 159 8.84 21.51 2.81
C TYR A 159 7.41 21.02 3.10
N TRP A 160 6.62 20.80 2.06
CA TRP A 160 5.23 20.40 2.24
C TRP A 160 5.06 19.05 2.93
N ASP A 161 4.07 18.97 3.80
CA ASP A 161 3.56 17.70 4.29
C ASP A 161 2.60 17.11 3.25
N TRP A 162 3.09 16.09 2.55
CA TRP A 162 2.34 15.44 1.47
C TRP A 162 1.13 14.65 1.96
N SER A 163 1.07 14.25 3.23
CA SER A 163 -0.12 13.64 3.81
C SER A 163 -1.23 14.69 3.97
N GLU A 164 -0.90 15.86 4.51
CA GLU A 164 -1.83 16.97 4.64
C GLU A 164 -2.31 17.46 3.27
N LEU A 165 -1.39 17.66 2.31
CA LEU A 165 -1.75 18.04 0.95
C LEU A 165 -2.66 16.98 0.29
N SER A 166 -2.43 15.69 0.51
CA SER A 166 -3.27 14.62 -0.05
C SER A 166 -4.71 14.67 0.48
N SER A 167 -4.93 15.18 1.69
CA SER A 167 -6.26 15.33 2.29
C SER A 167 -6.95 16.66 1.96
N GLN A 168 -6.21 17.61 1.37
CA GLN A 168 -6.63 19.00 1.23
C GLN A 168 -7.79 19.17 0.25
N SER A 169 -8.73 20.04 0.63
CA SER A 169 -9.93 20.38 -0.15
C SER A 169 -9.74 21.58 -1.09
N ALA A 170 -8.79 22.47 -0.77
CA ALA A 170 -8.55 23.72 -1.49
C ALA A 170 -7.59 23.58 -2.69
N LEU A 171 -6.96 22.41 -2.87
CA LEU A 171 -6.05 22.18 -3.99
C LEU A 171 -6.81 22.15 -5.33
N PRO A 172 -6.17 22.59 -6.44
CA PRO A 172 -6.76 22.59 -7.77
C PRO A 172 -6.76 21.19 -8.39
N TRP A 173 -7.48 20.26 -7.77
CA TRP A 173 -7.50 18.85 -8.17
C TRP A 173 -7.93 18.68 -9.63
N SER A 174 -7.06 18.05 -10.41
CA SER A 174 -7.30 17.65 -11.80
C SER A 174 -6.42 16.45 -12.12
N LEU A 175 -6.73 15.69 -13.17
CA LEU A 175 -5.89 14.56 -13.61
C LEU A 175 -4.44 15.00 -13.88
N LYS A 176 -4.27 16.17 -14.51
CA LYS A 176 -2.95 16.76 -14.76
C LYS A 176 -2.22 17.09 -13.47
N PHE A 177 -2.92 17.67 -12.49
CA PHE A 177 -2.34 18.02 -11.20
C PHE A 177 -1.91 16.78 -10.40
N ILE A 178 -2.75 15.74 -10.36
CA ILE A 178 -2.44 14.48 -9.67
C ILE A 178 -1.24 13.81 -10.34
N ALA A 179 -1.24 13.70 -11.68
CA ALA A 179 -0.16 13.11 -12.44
C ALA A 179 1.18 13.85 -12.30
N TYR A 180 1.15 15.17 -12.09
CA TYR A 180 2.38 15.97 -11.96
C TYR A 180 3.17 15.60 -10.69
N PHE A 181 2.47 15.27 -9.60
CA PHE A 181 3.06 14.91 -8.30
C PHE A 181 2.81 13.43 -7.93
N GLU A 182 2.68 12.56 -8.92
CA GLU A 182 2.26 11.16 -8.75
C GLU A 182 3.10 10.39 -7.71
N ASP A 183 4.41 10.62 -7.72
CA ASP A 183 5.40 10.01 -6.83
C ASP A 183 5.37 10.53 -5.40
N LYS A 184 4.74 11.69 -5.18
CA LYS A 184 4.76 12.40 -3.88
C LYS A 184 3.50 12.19 -3.08
N TRP A 185 2.39 11.89 -3.75
CA TRP A 185 1.11 11.72 -3.07
C TRP A 185 1.11 10.55 -2.11
N HIS A 186 0.45 10.74 -0.97
CA HIS A 186 0.13 9.65 -0.07
C HIS A 186 -1.19 9.00 -0.52
N TRP A 187 -1.09 7.98 -1.38
CA TRP A 187 -2.24 7.37 -2.06
C TRP A 187 -3.33 6.84 -1.12
N SER A 188 -2.96 6.32 0.05
CA SER A 188 -3.94 5.88 1.05
C SER A 188 -4.66 7.01 1.79
N VAL A 189 -4.21 8.25 1.62
CA VAL A 189 -4.96 9.45 2.03
C VAL A 189 -5.78 9.99 0.87
N LEU A 190 -5.23 10.00 -0.35
CA LEU A 190 -5.97 10.36 -1.57
C LEU A 190 -7.24 9.51 -1.75
N GLU A 191 -7.18 8.21 -1.48
CA GLU A 191 -8.33 7.30 -1.60
C GLU A 191 -9.54 7.72 -0.74
N GLN A 192 -9.30 8.49 0.32
CA GLN A 192 -10.31 9.00 1.24
C GLN A 192 -10.71 10.46 0.91
N ASN A 193 -10.00 11.12 0.00
CA ASN A 193 -10.24 12.51 -0.33
C ASN A 193 -11.47 12.67 -1.26
N LYS A 194 -12.56 13.16 -0.68
CA LYS A 194 -13.82 13.42 -1.39
C LYS A 194 -13.75 14.56 -2.42
N HIS A 195 -12.67 15.35 -2.44
CA HIS A 195 -12.50 16.50 -3.34
C HIS A 195 -11.76 16.15 -4.63
N LEU A 196 -11.27 14.91 -4.78
CA LEU A 196 -10.68 14.46 -6.04
C LEU A 196 -11.73 14.41 -7.18
N PRO A 197 -11.29 14.59 -8.44
CA PRO A 197 -12.13 14.44 -9.62
C PRO A 197 -12.38 12.95 -9.92
N TRP A 198 -13.13 12.29 -9.03
CA TRP A 198 -13.48 10.88 -9.13
C TRP A 198 -14.19 10.59 -10.45
N THR A 199 -13.47 9.90 -11.34
CA THR A 199 -13.88 9.53 -12.69
C THR A 199 -13.29 8.16 -13.02
N ILE A 200 -13.86 7.45 -14.01
CA ILE A 200 -13.29 6.18 -14.49
C ILE A 200 -11.86 6.39 -15.03
N GLU A 201 -11.62 7.52 -15.70
CA GLU A 201 -10.28 7.89 -16.21
C GLU A 201 -9.25 8.01 -15.08
N LEU A 202 -9.61 8.62 -13.94
CA LEU A 202 -8.75 8.69 -12.76
C LEU A 202 -8.41 7.30 -12.21
N LEU A 203 -9.44 6.45 -12.10
CA LEU A 203 -9.26 5.10 -11.57
C LEU A 203 -8.36 4.24 -12.48
N GLU A 204 -8.59 4.28 -13.80
CA GLU A 204 -7.83 3.46 -14.74
C GLU A 204 -6.37 3.94 -14.85
N ARG A 205 -6.15 5.26 -14.91
CA ARG A 205 -4.80 5.83 -15.03
C ARG A 205 -3.90 5.46 -13.86
N PHE A 206 -4.44 5.41 -12.65
CA PHE A 206 -3.68 5.15 -11.42
C PHE A 206 -4.05 3.81 -10.75
N LYS A 207 -4.53 2.83 -11.54
CA LYS A 207 -5.07 1.55 -11.03
C LYS A 207 -4.16 0.75 -10.10
N ASN A 208 -2.84 0.93 -10.25
CA ASN A 208 -1.84 0.24 -9.45
C ASN A 208 -1.54 0.93 -8.11
N HIS A 209 -1.95 2.19 -7.95
CA HIS A 209 -1.77 2.94 -6.71
C HIS A 209 -2.96 2.78 -5.76
N TRP A 210 -4.13 2.41 -6.28
CA TRP A 210 -5.35 2.27 -5.50
C TRP A 210 -5.41 0.96 -4.72
N ASP A 211 -5.78 1.04 -3.44
CA ASP A 211 -6.29 -0.11 -2.70
C ASP A 211 -7.79 -0.27 -3.01
N TRP A 212 -8.10 -1.13 -3.97
CA TRP A 212 -9.47 -1.41 -4.42
C TRP A 212 -10.38 -1.95 -3.30
N ASP A 213 -9.81 -2.58 -2.26
CA ASP A 213 -10.57 -3.05 -1.12
C ASP A 213 -11.01 -1.86 -0.23
N ARG A 214 -10.21 -0.79 -0.15
CA ARG A 214 -10.51 0.44 0.62
C ARG A 214 -11.32 1.47 -0.15
N LEU A 215 -11.20 1.51 -1.48
CA LEU A 215 -12.01 2.38 -2.34
C LEU A 215 -13.51 2.05 -2.30
N CYS A 216 -13.91 0.92 -1.72
CA CYS A 216 -15.30 0.51 -1.52
C CYS A 216 -16.03 1.40 -0.48
N ASN A 217 -16.18 2.69 -0.79
CA ASN A 217 -16.89 3.65 0.03
C ASN A 217 -18.11 4.26 -0.70
N ARG A 218 -19.07 4.73 0.09
CA ARG A 218 -20.35 5.28 -0.41
C ARG A 218 -20.16 6.45 -1.37
N PHE A 219 -19.12 7.26 -1.16
CA PHE A 219 -18.89 8.46 -1.96
C PHE A 219 -18.44 8.13 -3.39
N ILE A 220 -17.48 7.21 -3.53
CA ILE A 220 -17.02 6.71 -4.83
C ILE A 220 -18.17 6.01 -5.56
N TYR A 221 -18.96 5.19 -4.85
CA TYR A 221 -20.17 4.60 -5.42
C TYR A 221 -21.09 5.67 -6.01
N GLN A 222 -21.42 6.71 -5.25
CA GLN A 222 -22.32 7.79 -5.71
C GLN A 222 -21.75 8.58 -6.89
N LYS A 223 -20.44 8.79 -6.94
CA LYS A 223 -19.78 9.61 -7.96
C LYS A 223 -19.47 8.85 -9.24
N ILE A 224 -19.01 7.61 -9.14
CA ILE A 224 -18.48 6.84 -10.26
C ILE A 224 -19.48 5.79 -10.76
N LEU A 225 -20.04 5.00 -9.86
CA LEU A 225 -20.83 3.82 -10.23
C LEU A 225 -22.30 4.19 -10.42
N GLN A 226 -22.93 4.83 -9.43
CA GLN A 226 -24.37 5.11 -9.40
C GLN A 226 -24.91 5.79 -10.67
N PRO A 227 -24.26 6.81 -11.27
CA PRO A 227 -24.83 7.51 -12.42
C PRO A 227 -24.98 6.65 -13.69
N GLY A 228 -24.25 5.53 -13.79
CA GLY A 228 -24.27 4.61 -14.94
C GLY A 228 -24.73 3.19 -14.60
N LEU A 229 -25.07 2.92 -13.33
CA LEU A 229 -25.49 1.60 -12.89
C LEU A 229 -27.02 1.45 -13.07
N ASP A 230 -27.44 0.64 -14.02
CA ASP A 230 -28.82 0.15 -14.10
C ASP A 230 -28.90 -1.34 -13.78
N ILE A 231 -30.12 -1.85 -13.59
CA ILE A 231 -30.34 -3.24 -13.21
C ILE A 231 -29.80 -4.23 -14.24
N TYR A 232 -29.81 -3.86 -15.53
CA TYR A 232 -29.35 -4.71 -16.62
C TYR A 232 -27.82 -4.81 -16.61
N LEU A 233 -27.12 -3.69 -16.41
CA LEU A 233 -25.67 -3.68 -16.26
C LEU A 233 -25.23 -4.42 -15.00
N VAL A 234 -25.95 -4.27 -13.87
CA VAL A 234 -25.69 -5.05 -12.66
C VAL A 234 -25.83 -6.54 -12.95
N GLU A 235 -26.90 -6.95 -13.62
CA GLU A 235 -27.12 -8.35 -13.98
C GLU A 235 -26.02 -8.87 -14.91
N GLN A 236 -25.58 -8.07 -15.89
CA GLN A 236 -24.44 -8.42 -16.74
C GLN A 236 -23.15 -8.61 -15.95
N ILE A 237 -22.82 -7.69 -15.03
CA ILE A 237 -21.62 -7.77 -14.18
C ILE A 237 -21.70 -9.00 -13.28
N LEU A 238 -22.84 -9.24 -12.64
CA LEU A 238 -23.04 -10.37 -11.76
C LEU A 238 -23.08 -11.70 -12.51
N ASN A 239 -23.56 -11.74 -13.75
CA ASN A 239 -23.51 -12.95 -14.58
C ASN A 239 -22.10 -13.26 -15.08
N GLN A 240 -21.22 -12.25 -15.20
CA GLN A 240 -19.79 -12.47 -15.45
C GLN A 240 -19.07 -13.01 -14.22
N ALA A 241 -19.52 -12.63 -13.03
CA ALA A 241 -19.02 -13.16 -11.78
C ALA A 241 -19.65 -14.54 -11.54
N GLY A 242 -18.88 -15.63 -11.59
CA GLY A 242 -19.41 -16.99 -11.37
C GLY A 242 -20.16 -17.17 -10.03
N PRO A 243 -20.66 -18.38 -9.70
CA PRO A 243 -21.42 -18.65 -8.48
C PRO A 243 -20.72 -18.18 -7.19
N CYS A 244 -19.38 -18.24 -7.15
CA CYS A 244 -18.53 -17.69 -6.09
C CYS A 244 -17.76 -16.41 -6.50
N GLY A 245 -18.29 -15.58 -7.40
CA GLY A 245 -17.57 -14.51 -8.10
C GLY A 245 -16.60 -13.68 -7.25
N TRP A 246 -17.09 -13.05 -6.17
CA TRP A 246 -16.24 -12.28 -5.24
C TRP A 246 -15.21 -13.18 -4.51
N TYR A 247 -15.62 -14.37 -4.08
CA TYR A 247 -14.75 -15.31 -3.40
C TYR A 247 -13.64 -15.80 -4.32
N THR A 248 -13.94 -16.21 -5.56
CA THR A 248 -12.96 -16.74 -6.52
C THR A 248 -11.83 -15.75 -6.76
N GLN A 249 -12.14 -14.49 -7.10
CA GLN A 249 -11.10 -13.47 -7.30
C GLN A 249 -10.24 -13.26 -6.04
N LYS A 250 -10.89 -13.23 -4.87
CA LYS A 250 -10.20 -13.11 -3.59
C LYS A 250 -9.31 -14.31 -3.30
N LEU A 251 -9.75 -15.53 -3.62
CA LEU A 251 -8.96 -16.75 -3.44
C LEU A 251 -7.71 -16.74 -4.32
N HIS A 252 -7.81 -16.35 -5.60
CA HIS A 252 -6.64 -16.18 -6.46
C HIS A 252 -5.66 -15.13 -5.92
N LYS A 253 -6.15 -13.99 -5.42
CA LYS A 253 -5.30 -12.96 -4.79
C LYS A 253 -4.58 -13.49 -3.55
N LEU A 254 -5.28 -14.21 -2.68
CA LEU A 254 -4.70 -14.81 -1.48
C LEU A 254 -3.68 -15.91 -1.80
N ASP A 255 -3.94 -16.69 -2.86
CA ASP A 255 -3.02 -17.71 -3.35
C ASP A 255 -1.71 -17.10 -3.87
N GLN A 256 -1.78 -16.00 -4.62
CA GLN A 256 -0.61 -15.25 -5.08
C GLN A 256 0.19 -14.63 -3.92
N GLN A 257 -0.49 -14.23 -2.84
CA GLN A 257 0.13 -13.69 -1.63
C GLN A 257 0.66 -14.78 -0.68
N GLU A 258 0.42 -16.05 -1.00
CA GLU A 258 0.73 -17.20 -0.14
C GLU A 258 0.13 -17.09 1.28
N ASP A 259 -1.00 -16.40 1.42
CA ASP A 259 -1.72 -16.27 2.70
C ASP A 259 -2.61 -17.51 2.91
N TRP A 260 -1.95 -18.63 3.25
CA TRP A 260 -2.59 -19.95 3.33
C TRP A 260 -3.70 -20.02 4.39
N ASP A 261 -3.57 -19.28 5.49
CA ASP A 261 -4.58 -19.28 6.56
C ASP A 261 -5.86 -18.57 6.14
N LYS A 262 -5.75 -17.38 5.54
CA LYS A 262 -6.93 -16.71 4.99
C LYS A 262 -7.50 -17.46 3.79
N LEU A 263 -6.64 -18.04 2.93
CA LEU A 263 -7.09 -18.85 1.79
C LEU A 263 -7.99 -20.00 2.26
N LYS A 264 -7.55 -20.73 3.29
CA LYS A 264 -8.32 -21.80 3.93
C LYS A 264 -9.66 -21.31 4.50
N GLU A 265 -9.67 -20.17 5.20
CA GLU A 265 -10.88 -19.59 5.79
C GLU A 265 -11.90 -19.17 4.72
N ILE A 266 -11.47 -18.35 3.75
CA ILE A 266 -12.33 -17.82 2.68
C ILE A 266 -12.87 -18.95 1.79
N SER A 267 -12.05 -19.96 1.49
CA SER A 267 -12.52 -21.14 0.77
C SER A 267 -13.60 -21.88 1.54
N ALA A 268 -13.47 -22.03 2.86
CA ALA A 268 -14.49 -22.67 3.67
C ALA A 268 -15.82 -21.89 3.68
N GLN A 269 -15.76 -20.55 3.68
CA GLN A 269 -16.95 -19.70 3.57
C GLN A 269 -17.65 -19.87 2.20
N CYS A 270 -16.89 -19.82 1.10
CA CYS A 270 -17.45 -20.07 -0.24
C CYS A 270 -18.07 -21.48 -0.33
N ILE A 271 -17.43 -22.52 0.22
CA ILE A 271 -18.00 -23.88 0.23
C ILE A 271 -19.32 -23.97 1.01
N LEU A 272 -19.42 -23.29 2.16
CA LEU A 272 -20.65 -23.28 2.96
C LEU A 272 -21.82 -22.65 2.20
N GLN A 273 -21.55 -21.61 1.42
CA GLN A 273 -22.56 -20.88 0.66
C GLN A 273 -22.84 -21.52 -0.71
N PHE A 274 -21.82 -22.10 -1.34
CA PHE A 274 -21.82 -22.62 -2.71
C PHE A 274 -21.11 -24.00 -2.74
N PRO A 275 -21.76 -25.06 -2.25
CA PRO A 275 -21.15 -26.39 -2.12
C PRO A 275 -20.85 -27.10 -3.46
N GLN A 276 -21.29 -26.53 -4.58
CA GLN A 276 -21.00 -27.03 -5.93
C GLN A 276 -19.80 -26.32 -6.58
N GLU A 277 -19.14 -25.40 -5.87
CA GLU A 277 -18.00 -24.65 -6.40
C GLU A 277 -16.70 -25.46 -6.27
N ALA A 278 -16.22 -26.02 -7.38
CA ALA A 278 -15.03 -26.86 -7.40
C ALA A 278 -13.75 -26.10 -6.99
N GLU A 279 -13.63 -24.84 -7.40
CA GLU A 279 -12.44 -24.01 -7.14
C GLU A 279 -12.21 -23.77 -5.65
N ALA A 280 -13.28 -23.60 -4.88
CA ALA A 280 -13.18 -23.37 -3.45
C ALA A 280 -12.57 -24.57 -2.72
N TYR A 281 -13.00 -25.78 -3.08
CA TYR A 281 -12.38 -27.01 -2.59
C TYR A 281 -10.92 -27.11 -3.02
N PHE A 282 -10.59 -26.81 -4.28
CA PHE A 282 -9.21 -26.81 -4.75
C PHE A 282 -8.31 -25.87 -3.91
N PHE A 283 -8.70 -24.61 -3.72
CA PHE A 283 -7.92 -23.65 -2.95
C PHE A 283 -7.75 -24.06 -1.49
N ARG A 284 -8.80 -24.64 -0.86
CA ARG A 284 -8.67 -25.15 0.51
C ARG A 284 -7.74 -26.36 0.57
N GLY A 285 -7.82 -27.26 -0.42
CA GLY A 285 -6.91 -28.38 -0.58
C GLY A 285 -5.46 -27.94 -0.76
N LYS A 286 -5.22 -26.91 -1.58
CA LYS A 286 -3.88 -26.31 -1.78
C LYS A 286 -3.35 -25.68 -0.49
N ALA A 287 -4.17 -24.94 0.25
CA ALA A 287 -3.79 -24.41 1.57
C ALA A 287 -3.44 -25.54 2.55
N HIS A 288 -4.25 -26.60 2.59
CA HIS A 288 -3.97 -27.77 3.42
C HIS A 288 -2.67 -28.48 3.05
N PHE A 289 -2.30 -28.50 1.75
CA PHE A 289 -1.07 -29.10 1.25
C PHE A 289 0.13 -28.36 1.82
N LYS A 290 0.09 -27.03 1.81
CA LYS A 290 1.14 -26.18 2.39
C LYS A 290 1.28 -26.31 3.91
N THR A 291 0.19 -26.63 4.61
CA THR A 291 0.19 -26.91 6.06
C THR A 291 0.45 -28.38 6.41
N ASN A 292 0.79 -29.24 5.43
CA ASN A 292 0.98 -30.69 5.58
C ASN A 292 -0.23 -31.45 6.18
N TYR A 293 -1.45 -30.93 6.02
CA TYR A 293 -2.68 -31.59 6.47
C TYR A 293 -3.22 -32.51 5.38
N TYR A 294 -2.49 -33.59 5.09
CA TYR A 294 -2.72 -34.49 3.94
C TYR A 294 -4.15 -35.06 3.85
N LYS A 295 -4.79 -35.37 4.98
CA LYS A 295 -6.19 -35.85 4.98
C LYS A 295 -7.16 -34.81 4.42
N GLY A 296 -6.97 -33.54 4.78
CA GLY A 296 -7.79 -32.44 4.26
C GLY A 296 -7.55 -32.22 2.77
N VAL A 297 -6.29 -32.25 2.34
CA VAL A 297 -5.93 -32.17 0.91
C VAL A 297 -6.67 -33.22 0.10
N MET A 298 -6.53 -34.49 0.48
CA MET A 298 -7.13 -35.59 -0.26
C MET A 298 -8.66 -35.45 -0.34
N ASN A 299 -9.32 -35.09 0.76
CA ASN A 299 -10.76 -34.91 0.78
C ASN A 299 -11.22 -33.77 -0.16
N ASP A 300 -10.55 -32.63 -0.08
CA ASP A 300 -10.93 -31.44 -0.83
C ASP A 300 -10.59 -31.57 -2.32
N LEU A 301 -9.43 -32.10 -2.68
CA LEU A 301 -9.07 -32.33 -4.09
C LEU A 301 -9.98 -33.39 -4.73
N ASN A 302 -10.34 -34.44 -3.99
CA ASN A 302 -11.32 -35.42 -4.47
C ASN A 302 -12.69 -34.77 -4.73
N GLN A 303 -13.13 -33.87 -3.85
CA GLN A 303 -14.39 -33.17 -4.05
C GLN A 303 -14.34 -32.18 -5.22
N ALA A 304 -13.24 -31.43 -5.37
CA ALA A 304 -13.02 -30.54 -6.51
C ALA A 304 -13.08 -31.31 -7.84
N ILE A 305 -12.41 -32.46 -7.93
CA ILE A 305 -12.40 -33.31 -9.12
C ILE A 305 -13.78 -33.96 -9.37
N ARG A 306 -14.53 -34.32 -8.31
CA ARG A 306 -15.91 -34.81 -8.47
C ARG A 306 -16.83 -33.77 -9.09
N LEU A 307 -16.69 -32.51 -8.66
CA LEU A 307 -17.50 -31.40 -9.17
C LEU A 307 -17.06 -30.96 -10.57
N ARG A 308 -15.75 -31.00 -10.85
CA ARG A 308 -15.15 -30.67 -12.15
C ARG A 308 -14.12 -31.74 -12.52
N ALA A 309 -14.55 -32.75 -13.29
CA ALA A 309 -13.74 -33.92 -13.63
C ALA A 309 -12.41 -33.60 -14.33
N ASN A 310 -12.39 -32.53 -15.14
CA ASN A 310 -11.23 -32.09 -15.91
C ASN A 310 -10.54 -30.87 -15.25
N PHE A 311 -10.57 -30.78 -13.92
CA PHE A 311 -9.87 -29.71 -13.19
C PHE A 311 -8.38 -30.03 -13.10
N GLU A 312 -7.60 -29.51 -14.05
CA GLU A 312 -6.17 -29.77 -14.22
C GLU A 312 -5.38 -29.57 -12.92
N GLU A 313 -5.54 -28.41 -12.27
CA GLU A 313 -4.76 -28.06 -11.08
C GLU A 313 -5.09 -28.97 -9.90
N ALA A 314 -6.37 -29.32 -9.72
CA ALA A 314 -6.77 -30.25 -8.67
C ALA A 314 -6.21 -31.66 -8.89
N LEU A 315 -6.18 -32.14 -10.15
CA LEU A 315 -5.55 -33.40 -10.53
C LEU A 315 -4.05 -33.37 -10.26
N TYR A 316 -3.37 -32.29 -10.67
CA TYR A 316 -1.93 -32.12 -10.46
C TYR A 316 -1.56 -32.15 -8.97
N TYR A 317 -2.25 -31.40 -8.13
CA TYR A 317 -2.00 -31.38 -6.68
C TYR A 317 -2.34 -32.72 -6.01
N ARG A 318 -3.34 -33.46 -6.51
CA ARG A 318 -3.65 -34.79 -5.98
C ARG A 318 -2.56 -35.78 -6.37
N GLY A 319 -2.04 -35.71 -7.59
CA GLY A 319 -0.89 -36.49 -8.04
C GLY A 319 0.39 -36.19 -7.26
N LEU A 320 0.64 -34.91 -6.91
CA LEU A 320 1.74 -34.52 -6.02
C LEU A 320 1.59 -35.17 -4.64
N LEU A 321 0.41 -35.05 -4.02
CA LEU A 321 0.15 -35.65 -2.71
C LEU A 321 0.33 -37.18 -2.75
N SER A 322 -0.22 -37.84 -3.77
CA SER A 322 -0.06 -39.28 -3.94
C SER A 322 1.42 -39.67 -4.09
N SER A 323 2.22 -38.87 -4.79
CA SER A 323 3.68 -39.09 -4.91
C SER A 323 4.41 -38.92 -3.57
N GLU A 324 4.06 -37.92 -2.77
CA GLU A 324 4.62 -37.72 -1.42
C GLU A 324 4.24 -38.87 -0.46
N MET A 325 3.04 -39.42 -0.61
CA MET A 325 2.57 -40.58 0.12
C MET A 325 3.07 -41.92 -0.46
N MET A 326 3.92 -41.88 -1.51
CA MET A 326 4.47 -43.04 -2.22
C MET A 326 3.43 -43.91 -2.95
N TYR A 327 2.22 -43.39 -3.19
CA TYR A 327 1.20 -43.99 -4.06
C TYR A 327 1.47 -43.60 -5.52
N TYR A 328 2.57 -44.10 -6.06
CA TYR A 328 3.07 -43.65 -7.36
C TYR A 328 2.13 -44.03 -8.51
N GLU A 329 1.50 -45.20 -8.51
CA GLU A 329 0.54 -45.60 -9.55
C GLU A 329 -0.67 -44.66 -9.61
N ASP A 330 -1.21 -44.25 -8.47
CA ASP A 330 -2.32 -43.29 -8.40
C ASP A 330 -1.87 -41.91 -8.89
N ALA A 331 -0.64 -41.50 -8.53
CA ALA A 331 -0.05 -40.26 -9.03
C ALA A 331 0.10 -40.26 -10.55
N LEU A 332 0.53 -41.37 -11.16
CA LEU A 332 0.65 -41.50 -12.61
C LEU A 332 -0.71 -41.29 -13.31
N GLN A 333 -1.79 -41.86 -12.78
CA GLN A 333 -3.13 -41.69 -13.38
C GLN A 333 -3.57 -40.23 -13.43
N ASP A 334 -3.26 -39.46 -12.38
CA ASP A 334 -3.60 -38.05 -12.31
C ASP A 334 -2.69 -37.22 -13.22
N PHE A 335 -1.38 -37.45 -13.20
CA PHE A 335 -0.45 -36.76 -14.11
C PHE A 335 -0.72 -37.07 -15.58
N ASP A 336 -1.12 -38.29 -15.92
CA ASP A 336 -1.54 -38.65 -17.27
C ASP A 336 -2.72 -37.78 -17.74
N LYS A 337 -3.72 -37.56 -16.87
CA LYS A 337 -4.84 -36.66 -17.18
C LYS A 337 -4.40 -35.21 -17.31
N VAL A 338 -3.53 -34.73 -16.42
CA VAL A 338 -2.99 -33.36 -16.49
C VAL A 338 -2.30 -33.12 -17.82
N ILE A 339 -1.46 -34.05 -18.28
CA ILE A 339 -0.73 -33.92 -19.55
C ILE A 339 -1.67 -33.97 -20.75
N VAL A 340 -2.75 -34.77 -20.69
CA VAL A 340 -3.79 -34.77 -21.73
C VAL A 340 -4.55 -33.45 -21.77
N LEU A 341 -4.86 -32.86 -20.62
CA LEU A 341 -5.58 -31.58 -20.51
C LEU A 341 -4.71 -30.39 -20.90
N ASN A 342 -3.44 -30.42 -20.51
CA ASN A 342 -2.47 -29.36 -20.75
C ASN A 342 -1.11 -29.95 -21.16
N PRO A 343 -0.92 -30.21 -22.47
CA PRO A 343 0.34 -30.73 -23.00
C PRO A 343 1.53 -29.78 -22.87
N GLN A 344 1.31 -28.52 -22.47
CA GLN A 344 2.38 -27.53 -22.27
C GLN A 344 2.84 -27.44 -20.80
N ASN A 345 2.22 -28.21 -19.89
CA ASN A 345 2.60 -28.24 -18.49
C ASN A 345 3.87 -29.09 -18.29
N HIS A 346 5.03 -28.45 -18.51
CA HIS A 346 6.34 -29.10 -18.34
C HIS A 346 6.56 -29.65 -16.92
N GLN A 347 5.94 -29.05 -15.89
CA GLN A 347 6.06 -29.55 -14.51
C GLN A 347 5.37 -30.89 -14.32
N ALA A 348 4.21 -31.10 -14.95
CA ALA A 348 3.51 -32.38 -14.91
C ALA A 348 4.34 -33.52 -15.50
N PHE A 349 5.11 -33.26 -16.57
CA PHE A 349 6.05 -34.23 -17.12
C PHE A 349 7.19 -34.55 -16.14
N VAL A 350 7.80 -33.54 -15.50
CA VAL A 350 8.88 -33.74 -14.53
C VAL A 350 8.40 -34.54 -13.31
N THR A 351 7.22 -34.21 -12.77
CA THR A 351 6.65 -34.91 -11.60
C THR A 351 6.24 -36.33 -11.96
N ARG A 352 5.66 -36.56 -13.14
CA ARG A 352 5.37 -37.90 -13.65
C ARG A 352 6.64 -38.72 -13.84
N ALA A 353 7.69 -38.14 -14.42
CA ALA A 353 8.98 -38.79 -14.58
C ALA A 353 9.61 -39.18 -13.23
N ASN A 354 9.47 -38.35 -12.20
CA ASN A 354 9.94 -38.67 -10.85
C ASN A 354 9.17 -39.86 -10.24
N ALA A 355 7.85 -39.93 -10.42
CA ALA A 355 7.04 -41.08 -10.01
C ALA A 355 7.40 -42.36 -10.81
N LEU A 356 7.59 -42.24 -12.13
CA LEU A 356 8.07 -43.34 -12.99
C LEU A 356 9.45 -43.84 -12.56
N GLN A 357 10.36 -42.94 -12.18
CA GLN A 357 11.68 -43.28 -11.65
C GLN A 357 11.55 -44.10 -10.35
N ALA A 358 10.64 -43.73 -9.46
CA ALA A 358 10.39 -44.47 -8.21
C ALA A 358 9.86 -45.89 -8.49
N LEU A 359 9.05 -46.04 -9.54
CA LEU A 359 8.57 -47.33 -10.04
C LEU A 359 9.57 -48.08 -10.94
N ALA A 360 10.81 -47.59 -11.06
CA ALA A 360 11.85 -48.13 -11.93
C ALA A 360 11.49 -48.19 -13.43
N GLN A 361 10.50 -47.42 -13.89
CA GLN A 361 10.11 -47.29 -15.29
C GLN A 361 10.99 -46.23 -16.00
N TYR A 362 12.29 -46.51 -16.06
CA TYR A 362 13.30 -45.53 -16.45
C TYR A 362 13.16 -45.01 -17.90
N SER A 363 12.77 -45.86 -18.86
CA SER A 363 12.60 -45.43 -20.26
C SER A 363 11.50 -44.40 -20.43
N ARG A 364 10.34 -44.63 -19.80
CA ARG A 364 9.22 -43.67 -19.79
C ARG A 364 9.59 -42.39 -19.06
N ALA A 365 10.33 -42.50 -17.94
CA ALA A 365 10.82 -41.33 -17.22
C ALA A 365 11.73 -40.46 -18.09
N LEU A 366 12.66 -41.05 -18.86
CA LEU A 366 13.51 -40.29 -19.78
C LEU A 366 12.70 -39.59 -20.87
N GLN A 367 11.72 -40.27 -21.47
CA GLN A 367 10.85 -39.69 -22.49
C GLN A 367 10.09 -38.46 -21.95
N ASP A 368 9.53 -38.55 -20.75
CA ASP A 368 8.84 -37.42 -20.13
C ASP A 368 9.78 -36.24 -19.84
N ILE A 369 11.02 -36.51 -19.43
CA ILE A 369 11.99 -35.46 -19.17
C ILE A 369 12.46 -34.80 -20.47
N GLU A 370 12.64 -35.57 -21.54
CA GLU A 370 12.94 -35.03 -22.86
C GLU A 370 11.83 -34.10 -23.34
N GLU A 371 10.56 -34.49 -23.16
CA GLU A 371 9.43 -33.62 -23.48
C GLU A 371 9.44 -32.35 -22.61
N ALA A 372 9.62 -32.47 -21.29
CA ALA A 372 9.69 -31.33 -20.38
C ALA A 372 10.81 -30.34 -20.76
N LEU A 373 11.99 -30.85 -21.12
CA LEU A 373 13.14 -30.04 -21.52
C LEU A 373 12.99 -29.44 -22.92
N SER A 374 12.18 -30.07 -23.80
CA SER A 374 11.82 -29.49 -25.09
C SER A 374 10.88 -28.28 -24.94
N LEU A 375 9.98 -28.33 -23.96
CA LEU A 375 9.07 -27.23 -23.61
C LEU A 375 9.80 -26.11 -22.86
N ASN A 376 10.67 -26.48 -21.91
CA ASN A 376 11.50 -25.54 -21.17
C ASN A 376 12.88 -26.13 -20.86
N SER A 377 13.89 -25.65 -21.57
CA SER A 377 15.27 -26.15 -21.48
C SER A 377 16.02 -25.75 -20.21
N THR A 378 15.47 -24.90 -19.34
CA THR A 378 16.16 -24.40 -18.13
C THR A 378 15.66 -25.06 -16.84
N LEU A 379 14.94 -26.17 -16.93
CA LEU A 379 14.35 -26.85 -15.77
C LEU A 379 15.40 -27.65 -14.99
N ALA A 380 15.95 -27.06 -13.93
CA ALA A 380 16.89 -27.73 -13.03
C ALA A 380 16.35 -29.08 -12.50
N ASP A 381 15.08 -29.12 -12.07
CA ASP A 381 14.44 -30.35 -11.57
C ASP A 381 14.39 -31.46 -12.63
N ALA A 382 14.16 -31.11 -13.89
CA ALA A 382 14.15 -32.07 -15.00
C ALA A 382 15.54 -32.72 -15.17
N TYR A 383 16.60 -31.91 -15.21
CA TYR A 383 17.99 -32.42 -15.24
C TYR A 383 18.32 -33.29 -14.01
N LEU A 384 17.84 -32.91 -12.81
CA LEU A 384 18.06 -33.70 -11.60
C LEU A 384 17.37 -35.07 -11.64
N VAL A 385 16.13 -35.13 -12.11
CA VAL A 385 15.44 -36.41 -12.30
C VAL A 385 16.17 -37.23 -13.36
N ARG A 386 16.60 -36.62 -14.48
CA ARG A 386 17.29 -37.32 -15.58
C ARG A 386 18.63 -37.88 -15.14
N ALA A 387 19.42 -37.10 -14.40
CA ALA A 387 20.67 -37.54 -13.81
C ALA A 387 20.48 -38.74 -12.87
N ARG A 388 19.42 -38.72 -12.04
CA ARG A 388 19.07 -39.85 -11.17
C ARG A 388 18.70 -41.09 -11.98
N VAL A 389 17.94 -40.94 -13.06
CA VAL A 389 17.57 -42.03 -13.96
C VAL A 389 18.80 -42.59 -14.67
N TYR A 390 19.65 -41.75 -15.27
CA TYR A 390 20.90 -42.17 -15.90
C TYR A 390 21.84 -42.89 -14.93
N LYS A 391 21.97 -42.41 -13.70
CA LYS A 391 22.72 -43.10 -12.63
C LYS A 391 22.17 -44.50 -12.37
N LYS A 392 20.85 -44.68 -12.32
CA LYS A 392 20.21 -46.00 -12.15
C LYS A 392 20.44 -46.94 -13.35
N LEU A 393 20.51 -46.37 -14.54
CA LEU A 393 20.84 -47.07 -15.78
C LEU A 393 22.37 -47.26 -16.00
N GLN A 394 23.21 -46.82 -15.06
CA GLN A 394 24.67 -46.83 -15.18
C GLN A 394 25.23 -46.03 -16.37
N ASN A 395 24.46 -45.09 -16.91
CA ASN A 395 24.93 -44.12 -17.90
C ASN A 395 25.58 -42.93 -17.18
N PHE A 396 26.74 -43.17 -16.59
CA PHE A 396 27.34 -42.26 -15.63
C PHE A 396 27.80 -40.93 -16.27
N GLU A 397 28.28 -40.97 -17.50
CA GLU A 397 28.72 -39.78 -18.23
C GLU A 397 27.57 -38.77 -18.42
N GLN A 398 26.39 -39.25 -18.82
CA GLN A 398 25.21 -38.40 -18.98
C GLN A 398 24.69 -37.90 -17.63
N ALA A 399 24.70 -38.75 -16.59
CA ALA A 399 24.34 -38.33 -15.24
C ALA A 399 25.25 -37.21 -14.72
N ILE A 400 26.56 -37.30 -14.97
CA ILE A 400 27.54 -36.26 -14.61
C ILE A 400 27.27 -34.97 -15.37
N ALA A 401 26.98 -35.05 -16.68
CA ALA A 401 26.67 -33.87 -17.49
C ALA A 401 25.44 -33.12 -16.95
N ASP A 402 24.35 -33.85 -16.67
CA ASP A 402 23.12 -33.28 -16.12
C ASP A 402 23.32 -32.69 -14.70
N TYR A 403 24.05 -33.38 -13.81
CA TYR A 403 24.38 -32.81 -12.51
C TYR A 403 25.25 -31.54 -12.62
N THR A 404 26.16 -31.50 -13.60
CA THR A 404 27.01 -30.31 -13.84
C THR A 404 26.17 -29.13 -14.31
N GLN A 405 25.22 -29.35 -15.23
CA GLN A 405 24.30 -28.33 -15.70
C GLN A 405 23.53 -27.68 -14.53
N VAL A 406 23.07 -28.48 -13.56
CA VAL A 406 22.35 -27.98 -12.39
C VAL A 406 23.29 -27.22 -11.44
N ILE A 407 24.49 -27.73 -11.18
CA ILE A 407 25.50 -27.08 -10.31
C ILE A 407 25.88 -25.69 -10.84
N ASP A 408 25.95 -25.52 -12.16
CA ASP A 408 26.33 -24.23 -12.75
C ASP A 408 25.29 -23.15 -12.51
N GLN A 409 24.01 -23.53 -12.37
CA GLN A 409 22.86 -22.62 -12.23
C GLN A 409 22.34 -22.50 -10.78
N ALA A 410 22.62 -23.45 -9.89
CA ALA A 410 22.04 -23.48 -8.56
C ALA A 410 22.72 -22.53 -7.56
N ASP A 411 21.94 -21.86 -6.72
CA ASP A 411 22.48 -21.15 -5.54
C ASP A 411 22.94 -22.15 -4.45
N GLU A 412 22.19 -23.25 -4.25
CA GLU A 412 22.50 -24.31 -3.28
C GLU A 412 23.25 -25.49 -3.92
N LYS A 413 24.52 -25.29 -4.27
CA LYS A 413 25.32 -26.28 -5.01
C LYS A 413 25.71 -27.53 -4.22
N GLY A 414 25.69 -27.47 -2.88
CA GLY A 414 26.26 -28.51 -2.00
C GLY A 414 25.63 -29.90 -2.19
N ALA A 415 24.30 -29.97 -2.26
CA ALA A 415 23.58 -31.22 -2.48
C ALA A 415 23.85 -31.83 -3.87
N HIS A 416 24.03 -30.98 -4.89
CA HIS A 416 24.27 -31.42 -6.25
C HIS A 416 25.72 -31.92 -6.45
N TYR A 417 26.72 -31.24 -5.88
CA TYR A 417 28.08 -31.75 -5.78
C TYR A 417 28.12 -33.11 -5.09
N TYR A 418 27.39 -33.27 -3.98
CA TYR A 418 27.29 -34.57 -3.31
C TYR A 418 26.77 -35.67 -4.24
N GLN A 419 25.69 -35.43 -4.97
CA GLN A 419 25.11 -36.42 -5.88
C GLN A 419 26.03 -36.77 -7.05
N ARG A 420 26.73 -35.79 -7.62
CA ARG A 420 27.73 -36.03 -8.68
C ARG A 420 28.95 -36.80 -8.16
N GLY A 421 29.41 -36.48 -6.94
CA GLY A 421 30.45 -37.25 -6.25
C GLY A 421 30.08 -38.71 -6.03
N LEU A 422 28.81 -39.01 -5.72
CA LEU A 422 28.32 -40.39 -5.65
C LEU A 422 28.37 -41.11 -7.01
N VAL A 423 28.15 -40.40 -8.12
CA VAL A 423 28.30 -40.97 -9.47
C VAL A 423 29.76 -41.30 -9.76
N TYR A 424 30.68 -40.36 -9.49
CA TYR A 424 32.12 -40.61 -9.65
C TYR A 424 32.61 -41.80 -8.81
N GLN A 425 32.10 -41.94 -7.59
CA GLN A 425 32.40 -43.09 -6.74
C GLN A 425 31.96 -44.41 -7.41
N GLN A 426 30.77 -44.45 -8.01
CA GLN A 426 30.27 -45.65 -8.72
C GLN A 426 31.10 -45.98 -9.96
N MET A 427 31.74 -44.99 -10.57
CA MET A 427 32.73 -45.16 -11.65
C MET A 427 34.13 -45.56 -11.15
N ASN A 428 34.33 -45.70 -9.84
CA ASN A 428 35.65 -45.85 -9.20
C ASN A 428 36.60 -44.65 -9.41
N ASP A 429 36.10 -43.47 -9.80
CA ASP A 429 36.87 -42.23 -9.87
C ASP A 429 36.84 -41.52 -8.51
N LEU A 430 37.60 -42.06 -7.57
CA LEU A 430 37.69 -41.52 -6.21
C LEU A 430 38.31 -40.11 -6.19
N GLU A 431 39.17 -39.76 -7.15
CA GLU A 431 39.80 -38.44 -7.19
C GLU A 431 38.74 -37.35 -7.42
N ARG A 432 37.88 -37.52 -8.43
CA ARG A 432 36.80 -36.56 -8.70
C ARG A 432 35.70 -36.61 -7.65
N ALA A 433 35.37 -37.79 -7.14
CA ALA A 433 34.43 -37.92 -6.02
C ALA A 433 34.89 -37.11 -4.80
N CYS A 434 36.17 -37.20 -4.45
CA CYS A 434 36.74 -36.44 -3.34
C CYS A 434 36.74 -34.93 -3.56
N LYS A 435 36.98 -34.45 -4.79
CA LYS A 435 36.87 -33.03 -5.13
C LYS A 435 35.44 -32.52 -4.91
N ASP A 436 34.45 -33.25 -5.39
CA ASP A 436 33.04 -32.88 -5.24
C ASP A 436 32.56 -32.95 -3.79
N TRP A 437 32.94 -33.98 -3.02
CA TRP A 437 32.58 -34.06 -1.59
C TRP A 437 33.26 -32.98 -0.75
N LYS A 438 34.50 -32.59 -1.11
CA LYS A 438 35.17 -31.45 -0.48
C LYS A 438 34.39 -30.15 -0.74
N ALA A 439 34.10 -29.85 -2.00
CA ALA A 439 33.34 -28.66 -2.37
C ALA A 439 31.97 -28.61 -1.68
N ALA A 440 31.26 -29.74 -1.64
CA ALA A 440 29.99 -29.84 -0.92
C ALA A 440 30.14 -29.64 0.61
N SER A 441 31.21 -30.14 1.23
CA SER A 441 31.47 -29.96 2.65
C SER A 441 31.82 -28.53 3.04
N GLU A 442 32.52 -27.81 2.16
CA GLU A 442 32.82 -26.37 2.32
C GLU A 442 31.54 -25.51 2.21
N LEU A 443 30.52 -26.03 1.52
CA LEU A 443 29.16 -25.51 1.48
C LEU A 443 28.25 -26.07 2.60
N TYR A 444 28.85 -26.56 3.69
CA TYR A 444 28.14 -27.08 4.88
C TYR A 444 27.20 -28.27 4.64
N HIS A 445 27.33 -29.01 3.54
CA HIS A 445 26.53 -30.23 3.31
C HIS A 445 27.06 -31.41 4.15
N TYR A 446 26.41 -31.65 5.30
CA TYR A 446 26.86 -32.61 6.32
C TYR A 446 27.13 -34.04 5.80
N PRO A 447 26.25 -34.66 4.97
CA PRO A 447 26.53 -36.00 4.42
C PRO A 447 27.84 -36.08 3.61
N SER A 448 28.22 -35.00 2.92
CA SER A 448 29.46 -34.94 2.14
C SER A 448 30.70 -34.95 3.03
N SER A 449 30.65 -34.27 4.17
CA SER A 449 31.74 -34.22 5.14
C SER A 449 32.09 -35.62 5.67
N ILE A 450 31.08 -36.48 5.86
CA ILE A 450 31.27 -37.88 6.28
C ILE A 450 32.03 -38.65 5.20
N LEU A 451 31.58 -38.57 3.93
CA LEU A 451 32.23 -39.27 2.82
C LEU A 451 33.65 -38.76 2.58
N TYR A 452 33.85 -37.44 2.62
CA TYR A 452 35.17 -36.82 2.45
C TYR A 452 36.15 -37.26 3.54
N ASN A 453 35.74 -37.24 4.81
CA ASN A 453 36.60 -37.72 5.91
C ASN A 453 36.90 -39.22 5.82
N LYS A 454 35.93 -40.03 5.37
CA LYS A 454 36.09 -41.49 5.26
C LYS A 454 37.02 -41.92 4.12
N TYR A 455 36.90 -41.28 2.95
CA TYR A 455 37.54 -41.77 1.73
C TYR A 455 38.68 -40.87 1.21
N CYS A 456 38.74 -39.60 1.63
CA CYS A 456 39.60 -38.60 0.99
C CYS A 456 40.66 -38.01 1.92
N LYS A 457 40.38 -37.90 3.22
CA LYS A 457 41.41 -37.60 4.20
C LYS A 457 42.27 -38.85 4.40
N LYS A 458 43.51 -38.79 3.90
CA LYS A 458 44.54 -39.74 4.34
C LYS A 458 44.81 -39.51 5.84
N PRO A 459 45.05 -40.58 6.62
CA PRO A 459 45.39 -40.46 8.04
C PRO A 459 46.65 -39.61 8.27
#